data_AF-U1R0Z3-F1
#
_entry.id   AF-U1R0Z3-F1
#
_cell.length_a   1.000
_cell.length_b   1.000
_cell.length_c   1.000
_cell.angle_alpha   90.00
_cell.angle_beta   90.00
_cell.angle_gamma   90.00
#
_symmetry.space_group_name_H-M   'P 1'
#
loop_
_entity.id
_entity.type
_entity.pdbx_description
1 polymer ?
#
loop_
_entity_poly.entity_id
_entity_poly.type
_entity_poly.pdbx_seq_one_letter_code
_entity_poly.pdbx_strand_id
1 'polypeptide(L)'
;MRTPRLALASLSGVADADWARAGAGEADLALVGGIALDEPSRLAARQLRDRGREEFLPPDPFDWIDNQLAALADAPLRAGVNVRATTPAPVRRAAQICARHDAVVEVN
;
A
#
# COMPACT_ATOMS: atom_id res chain seq x y z
N MET A 1 -4.47 5.79 -28.32
CA MET A 1 -3.29 6.31 -27.58
C MET A 1 -3.35 5.70 -26.18
N ARG A 2 -2.26 5.17 -25.61
CA ARG A 2 -2.20 4.99 -24.15
C ARG A 2 -1.74 6.35 -23.58
N THR A 3 -2.76 7.16 -23.31
CA THR A 3 -2.77 8.57 -22.87
C THR A 3 -2.53 8.63 -21.33
N PRO A 4 -2.55 9.81 -20.66
CA PRO A 4 -1.65 10.14 -19.54
C PRO A 4 -1.60 9.08 -18.41
N ARG A 5 -0.39 8.89 -17.86
CA ARG A 5 -0.10 8.00 -16.74
C ARG A 5 -0.66 8.59 -15.44
N LEU A 6 -1.92 8.30 -15.13
CA LEU A 6 -2.52 8.68 -13.86
C LEU A 6 -2.27 7.60 -12.81
N ALA A 7 -1.89 8.02 -11.60
CA ALA A 7 -1.73 7.13 -10.46
C ALA A 7 -2.68 7.58 -9.33
N LEU A 8 -3.38 6.62 -8.73
CA LEU A 8 -4.11 6.85 -7.49
C LEU A 8 -3.10 6.86 -6.33
N ALA A 9 -2.97 8.02 -5.68
CA ALA A 9 -2.05 8.21 -4.57
C ALA A 9 -2.54 7.51 -3.30
N SER A 10 -1.61 7.01 -2.48
CA SER A 10 -1.96 6.30 -1.25
C SER A 10 -2.66 7.17 -0.23
N LEU A 11 -3.63 6.59 0.48
CA LEU A 11 -4.35 7.19 1.61
C LEU A 11 -4.29 6.23 2.80
N SER A 12 -3.59 6.64 3.86
CA SER A 12 -3.45 5.79 5.06
C SER A 12 -4.81 5.43 5.65
N GLY A 13 -5.03 4.14 5.91
CA GLY A 13 -6.28 3.62 6.45
C GLY A 13 -7.48 3.59 5.50
N VAL A 14 -7.32 4.01 4.24
CA VAL A 14 -8.42 4.09 3.25
C VAL A 14 -8.08 3.41 1.93
N ALA A 15 -6.87 3.59 1.39
CA ALA A 15 -6.47 3.06 0.10
C ALA A 15 -6.14 1.56 0.20
N ASP A 16 -7.15 0.70 0.26
CA ASP A 16 -7.04 -0.75 0.14
C ASP A 16 -7.34 -1.22 -1.30
N ALA A 17 -7.41 -2.53 -1.51
CA ALA A 17 -7.66 -3.15 -2.81
C ALA A 17 -9.05 -2.82 -3.37
N ASP A 18 -10.08 -2.70 -2.51
CA ASP A 18 -11.42 -2.36 -2.96
C ASP A 18 -11.48 -0.89 -3.40
N TRP A 19 -10.83 0.00 -2.65
CA TRP A 19 -10.61 1.40 -3.06
C TRP A 19 -9.87 1.50 -4.39
N ALA A 20 -8.79 0.73 -4.57
CA ALA A 20 -8.01 0.74 -5.80
C ALA A 20 -8.83 0.23 -7.00
N ARG A 21 -9.62 -0.83 -6.82
CA ARG A 21 -10.54 -1.35 -7.84
C ARG A 21 -11.60 -0.33 -8.23
N ALA A 22 -12.17 0.38 -7.26
CA ALA A 22 -13.17 1.41 -7.52
C ALA A 22 -12.63 2.52 -8.44
N GLY A 23 -11.33 2.82 -8.38
CA GLY A 23 -10.67 3.80 -9.25
C GLY A 23 -10.03 3.24 -10.53
N ALA A 24 -10.10 1.93 -10.78
CA ALA A 24 -9.30 1.28 -11.83
C ALA A 24 -9.73 1.60 -13.27
N GLY A 25 -10.93 2.16 -13.46
CA GLY A 25 -11.35 2.69 -14.75
C GLY A 25 -10.68 4.02 -15.14
N GLU A 26 -10.10 4.73 -14.16
CA GLU A 26 -9.64 6.11 -14.31
C GLU A 26 -8.11 6.24 -14.29
N ALA A 27 -7.37 5.23 -13.80
CA ALA A 27 -5.93 5.31 -13.55
C ALA A 27 -5.16 4.06 -14.02
N ASP A 28 -3.86 4.25 -14.32
CA ASP A 28 -2.96 3.17 -14.74
C ASP A 28 -2.24 2.48 -13.58
N LEU A 29 -2.15 3.14 -12.42
CA LEU A 29 -1.45 2.67 -11.22
C LEU A 29 -2.27 3.02 -9.98
N ALA A 30 -2.31 2.14 -8.99
CA ALA A 30 -2.81 2.46 -7.66
C ALA A 30 -1.79 2.09 -6.59
N LEU A 31 -1.54 3.02 -5.67
CA LEU A 31 -0.68 2.83 -4.51
C LEU A 31 -1.57 2.61 -3.28
N VAL A 32 -1.78 1.35 -2.90
CA VAL A 32 -2.49 1.00 -1.68
C VAL A 32 -1.62 1.26 -0.44
N GLY A 33 -2.20 1.25 0.74
CA GLY A 33 -1.45 1.30 2.00
C GLY A 33 -1.27 2.71 2.55
N GLY A 34 -0.02 3.14 2.73
CA GLY A 34 0.32 3.99 3.87
C GLY A 34 0.46 3.15 5.13
N ILE A 35 1.04 1.95 5.00
CA ILE A 35 1.13 0.96 6.08
C ILE A 35 2.48 1.04 6.79
N ALA A 36 2.43 1.00 8.13
CA ALA A 36 3.61 0.96 8.98
C ALA A 36 4.12 -0.47 9.16
N LEU A 37 5.40 -0.70 8.83
CA LEU A 37 6.00 -2.04 8.75
C LEU A 37 6.72 -2.50 10.00
N ASP A 38 7.31 -1.59 10.76
CA ASP A 38 8.10 -1.91 11.96
C ASP A 38 7.50 -1.30 13.22
N GLU A 39 7.89 -1.81 14.38
CA GLU A 39 7.26 -1.44 15.63
C GLU A 39 7.30 0.08 15.93
N PRO A 40 8.41 0.80 15.67
CA PRO A 40 8.43 2.25 15.83
C PRO A 40 7.43 2.99 14.92
N SER A 41 7.36 2.65 13.63
CA SER A 41 6.38 3.26 12.72
C SER A 41 4.94 2.89 13.08
N ARG A 42 4.71 1.66 13.57
CA ARG A 42 3.39 1.19 14.00
C ARG A 42 2.93 1.86 15.29
N LEU A 43 3.85 2.16 16.20
CA LEU A 43 3.56 2.99 17.37
C LEU A 43 3.12 4.40 16.96
N ALA A 44 3.83 5.03 16.02
CA ALA A 44 3.44 6.33 15.48
C ALA A 44 2.07 6.28 14.79
N ALA A 45 1.77 5.22 14.04
CA ALA A 45 0.44 5.01 13.45
C ALA A 45 -0.66 4.86 14.50
N ARG A 46 -0.41 4.12 15.60
CA ARG A 46 -1.36 4.05 16.74
C ARG A 46 -1.63 5.42 17.34
N GLN A 47 -0.59 6.23 17.55
CA GLN A 47 -0.73 7.61 18.06
C GLN A 47 -1.48 8.53 17.08
N LEU A 48 -1.38 8.32 15.76
CA LEU A 48 -2.18 9.04 14.77
C LEU A 48 -3.65 8.62 14.83
N ARG A 49 -3.91 7.32 15.00
CA ARG A 49 -5.26 6.79 15.17
C ARG A 49 -5.93 7.28 16.46
N ASP A 50 -5.19 7.35 17.56
CA ASP A 50 -5.69 7.91 18.83
C ASP A 50 -6.06 9.40 18.70
N ARG A 51 -5.52 10.09 17.68
CA ARG A 51 -5.86 11.47 17.32
C ARG A 51 -6.94 11.57 16.23
N GLY A 52 -7.61 10.47 15.90
CA GLY A 52 -8.73 10.43 14.95
C GLY A 52 -8.33 10.32 13.48
N ARG A 53 -7.09 9.92 13.15
CA ARG A 53 -6.72 9.59 11.77
C ARG A 53 -6.99 8.12 11.44
N GLU A 54 -7.38 7.86 10.21
CA GLU A 54 -7.44 6.50 9.67
C GLU A 54 -6.02 5.95 9.44
N GLU A 55 -5.78 4.71 9.90
CA GLU A 55 -4.49 4.03 9.75
C GLU A 55 -4.69 2.52 9.62
N PHE A 56 -3.95 1.88 8.70
CA PHE A 56 -3.91 0.43 8.61
C PHE A 56 -3.03 -0.15 9.72
N LEU A 57 -3.63 -0.94 10.61
CA LEU A 57 -2.95 -1.65 11.70
C LEU A 57 -3.30 -3.16 11.73
N PRO A 58 -3.13 -3.89 10.61
CA PRO A 58 -3.34 -5.34 10.60
C PRO A 58 -2.32 -6.03 11.52
N PRO A 59 -2.62 -7.24 12.04
CA PRO A 59 -1.69 -7.98 12.91
C PRO A 59 -0.31 -8.21 12.27
N ASP A 60 -0.28 -8.65 11.01
CA ASP A 60 0.94 -8.74 10.20
C ASP A 60 0.83 -7.79 8.99
N PRO A 61 1.68 -6.74 8.90
CA PRO A 61 1.64 -5.82 7.76
C PRO A 61 2.10 -6.46 6.45
N PHE A 62 2.96 -7.49 6.48
CA PHE A 62 3.46 -8.15 5.28
C PHE A 62 2.43 -9.09 4.67
N ASP A 63 1.71 -9.85 5.50
CA ASP A 63 0.59 -10.66 5.04
C ASP A 63 -0.54 -9.78 4.51
N TRP A 64 -0.77 -8.62 5.13
CA TRP A 64 -1.71 -7.63 4.61
C TRP A 64 -1.28 -7.15 3.21
N ILE A 65 -0.02 -6.75 3.02
CA ILE A 65 0.49 -6.34 1.70
C ILE A 65 0.29 -7.46 0.66
N ASP A 66 0.66 -8.69 0.99
CA ASP A 66 0.53 -9.83 0.07
C ASP A 66 -0.94 -10.05 -0.33
N ASN A 67 -1.86 -9.98 0.62
CA ASN A 67 -3.30 -10.11 0.37
C ASN A 67 -3.87 -8.96 -0.48
N GLN A 68 -3.45 -7.71 -0.23
CA GLN A 68 -3.91 -6.56 -1.02
C GLN A 68 -3.44 -6.66 -2.47
N LEU A 69 -2.17 -7.02 -2.69
CA LEU A 69 -1.61 -7.17 -4.04
C LEU A 69 -2.21 -8.37 -4.77
N ALA A 70 -2.40 -9.50 -4.08
CA ALA A 70 -3.08 -10.67 -4.63
C ALA A 70 -4.53 -10.34 -5.05
N ALA A 71 -5.22 -9.54 -4.23
CA ALA A 71 -6.55 -9.05 -4.55
C ALA A 71 -6.55 -8.08 -5.73
N LEU A 72 -5.42 -7.54 -6.20
CA LEU A 72 -5.38 -6.65 -7.37
C LEU A 72 -4.84 -7.34 -8.63
N ALA A 73 -4.55 -8.64 -8.58
CA ALA A 73 -3.92 -9.37 -9.66
C ALA A 73 -4.71 -9.35 -10.99
N ASP A 74 -6.03 -9.21 -10.93
CA ASP A 74 -6.93 -9.14 -12.08
C ASP A 74 -7.44 -7.73 -12.40
N ALA A 75 -7.01 -6.72 -11.64
CA ALA A 75 -7.44 -5.34 -11.84
C ALA A 75 -6.82 -4.75 -13.12
N PRO A 76 -7.54 -3.88 -13.86
CA PRO A 76 -7.01 -3.25 -15.08
C PRO A 76 -6.04 -2.09 -14.79
N LEU A 77 -5.25 -2.19 -13.71
CA LEU A 77 -4.20 -1.23 -13.33
C LEU A 77 -2.97 -1.97 -12.81
N ARG A 78 -1.82 -1.29 -12.76
CA ARG A 78 -0.66 -1.78 -12.02
C ARG A 78 -0.85 -1.51 -10.54
N ALA A 79 -0.67 -2.51 -9.69
CA ALA A 79 -0.69 -2.32 -8.25
C ALA A 79 0.66 -1.82 -7.70
N GLY A 80 0.61 -1.12 -6.58
CA GLY A 80 1.78 -0.82 -5.76
C GLY A 80 1.36 -0.53 -4.33
N VAL A 81 2.33 -0.46 -3.42
CA VAL A 81 2.07 -0.21 -2.00
C VAL A 81 2.98 0.87 -1.45
N ASN A 82 2.38 1.83 -0.75
CA ASN A 82 3.08 2.81 0.06
C ASN A 82 3.36 2.25 1.45
N VAL A 83 4.63 2.29 1.86
CA VAL A 83 5.10 1.76 3.15
C VAL A 83 5.86 2.80 3.94
N ARG A 84 5.74 2.73 5.26
CA ARG A 84 6.54 3.49 6.23
C ARG A 84 7.33 2.55 7.11
N ALA A 85 8.60 2.86 7.31
CA ALA A 85 9.48 2.14 8.22
C ALA A 85 10.60 3.04 8.71
N THR A 86 11.20 2.66 9.84
CA THR A 86 12.36 3.36 10.42
C THR A 86 13.70 2.73 10.04
N THR A 87 13.68 1.54 9.42
CA THR A 87 14.89 0.84 8.97
C THR A 87 14.71 0.20 7.58
N PRO A 88 15.81 -0.07 6.84
CA PRO A 88 15.71 -0.65 5.50
C PRO A 88 15.24 -2.11 5.43
N ALA A 89 15.43 -2.89 6.51
CA ALA A 89 15.10 -4.32 6.53
C ALA A 89 13.61 -4.63 6.24
N PRO A 90 12.63 -4.01 6.93
CA PRO A 90 11.22 -4.19 6.62
C PRO A 90 10.86 -3.71 5.20
N VAL A 91 11.47 -2.60 4.72
CA VAL A 91 11.25 -2.12 3.35
C VAL A 91 11.71 -3.16 2.32
N ARG A 92 12.87 -3.81 2.54
CA ARG A 92 13.36 -4.89 1.70
C ARG A 92 12.38 -6.07 1.66
N ARG A 93 11.80 -6.45 2.81
CA ARG A 93 10.80 -7.52 2.87
C ARG A 93 9.54 -7.14 2.09
N ALA A 94 9.03 -5.92 2.23
CA ALA A 94 7.90 -5.42 1.43
C ALA A 94 8.22 -5.42 -0.07
N ALA A 95 9.41 -4.94 -0.47
CA ALA A 95 9.86 -4.95 -1.86
C ALA A 95 9.93 -6.36 -2.47
N GLN A 96 10.34 -7.37 -1.69
CA GLN A 96 10.31 -8.77 -2.13
C GLN A 96 8.89 -9.27 -2.38
N ILE A 97 7.92 -8.86 -1.56
CA ILE A 97 6.50 -9.18 -1.76
C ILE A 97 6.01 -8.49 -3.05
N CYS A 98 6.27 -7.19 -3.21
CA CYS A 98 5.91 -6.46 -4.43
C CYS A 98 6.47 -7.12 -5.69
N ALA A 99 7.73 -7.56 -5.66
CA ALA A 99 8.35 -8.23 -6.80
C ALA A 99 7.65 -9.53 -7.21
N ARG A 100 7.06 -10.29 -6.27
CA ARG A 100 6.26 -11.50 -6.60
C ARG A 100 4.96 -11.18 -7.33
N HIS A 101 4.44 -9.97 -7.15
CA HIS A 101 3.17 -9.48 -7.71
C HIS A 101 3.35 -8.50 -8.89
N ASP A 102 4.59 -8.32 -9.40
CA ASP A 102 4.94 -7.27 -10.38
C ASP A 102 4.51 -5.83 -9.96
N ALA A 103 4.42 -5.62 -8.65
CA ALA A 103 3.94 -4.39 -8.05
C ALA A 103 5.09 -3.40 -7.75
N VAL A 104 4.74 -2.13 -7.58
CA VAL A 104 5.67 -1.07 -7.16
C VAL A 104 5.69 -0.94 -5.64
N VAL A 105 6.84 -0.61 -5.06
CA VAL A 105 6.95 -0.17 -3.65
C VAL A 105 7.26 1.33 -3.62
N GLU A 106 6.44 2.09 -2.89
CA GLU A 106 6.68 3.50 -2.58
C GLU A 106 7.15 3.61 -1.12
N VAL A 107 8.30 4.23 -0.90
CA VAL A 107 8.89 4.42 0.43
C VAL A 107 8.62 5.84 0.91
N ASN A 108 7.94 5.96 2.06
CA ASN A 108 7.53 7.22 2.68
C ASN A 108 8.14 7.38 4.07
#